data_AF-X1PHG4-F1
#
_entry.id   AF-X1PHG4-F1
#
_cell.length_a   1.000
_cell.length_b   1.000
_cell.length_c   1.000
_cell.angle_alpha   90.00
_cell.angle_beta   90.00
_cell.angle_gamma   90.00
#
_symmetry.space_group_name_H-M   'P 1'
#
loop_
_entity.id
_entity.type
_entity.pdbx_description
1 polymer ?
#
loop_
_entity_poly.entity_id
_entity_poly.type
_entity_poly.pdbx_seq_one_letter_code
_entity_poly.pdbx_strand_id
1 'polypeptide(L)' 'MGYFKILAAIPGFFLSSFIFMLLWGVIAPDFGIEKIGYPMAMLITITLWLAVAPLAAAGRGKRE' A
#
# COMPACT_ATOMS: atom_id res chain seq x y z
N MET A 1 6.64 -3.06 -24.90
CA MET A 1 7.43 -2.45 -23.80
C MET A 1 6.66 -2.50 -22.47
N GLY A 2 6.24 -3.68 -21.99
CA GLY A 2 5.30 -3.82 -20.85
C GLY A 2 5.85 -4.61 -19.66
N TYR A 3 6.58 -5.70 -19.90
CA TYR A 3 7.03 -6.62 -18.85
C TYR A 3 8.04 -6.01 -17.86
N PHE A 4 8.94 -5.12 -18.30
CA PHE A 4 9.89 -4.44 -17.41
C PHE A 4 9.24 -3.45 -16.44
N LYS A 5 8.03 -2.94 -16.75
CA LYS A 5 7.29 -2.08 -15.82
C LYS A 5 6.80 -2.85 -14.59
N ILE A 6 6.51 -4.15 -14.75
CA ILE A 6 6.11 -5.03 -13.65
C ILE A 6 7.29 -5.25 -12.71
N LEU A 7 8.50 -5.46 -13.24
CA LEU A 7 9.71 -5.58 -12.43
C LEU A 7 10.04 -4.27 -11.69
N ALA A 8 9.81 -3.12 -12.30
CA ALA A 8 9.98 -1.81 -11.65
C ALA A 8 8.95 -1.55 -10.53
N ALA A 9 7.80 -2.23 -10.54
CA ALA A 9 6.80 -2.12 -9.47
C ALA A 9 7.24 -2.81 -8.16
N ILE A 10 8.13 -3.80 -8.25
CA ILE A 10 8.61 -4.57 -7.09
C ILE A 10 9.35 -3.67 -6.08
N PRO A 11 10.38 -2.88 -6.48
CA PRO A 11 11.00 -1.90 -5.58
C PRO A 11 10.01 -0.88 -5.01
N GLY A 12 9.05 -0.42 -5.83
CA GLY A 12 8.03 0.53 -5.41
C GLY A 12 7.13 0.00 -4.30
N PHE A 13 6.78 -1.30 -4.34
CA PHE A 13 6.00 -1.95 -3.30
C PHE A 13 6.74 -1.99 -1.94
N PHE A 14 8.01 -2.38 -1.95
CA PHE A 14 8.82 -2.43 -0.73
C PHE A 14 9.03 -1.03 -0.13
N LEU A 15 9.30 -0.03 -0.97
CA LEU A 15 9.42 1.35 -0.53
C LEU A 15 8.09 1.88 0.06
N SER A 16 6.96 1.58 -0.57
CA SER A 16 5.63 1.95 -0.06
C SER A 16 5.35 1.34 1.31
N SER A 17 5.68 0.06 1.49
CA SER A 17 5.51 -0.65 2.77
C SER A 17 6.42 -0.07 3.86
N PHE A 18 7.64 0.31 3.49
CA PHE A 18 8.59 0.95 4.40
C PHE A 18 8.09 2.34 4.84
N ILE A 19 7.64 3.17 3.90
CA ILE A 19 7.05 4.48 4.20
C ILE A 19 5.81 4.32 5.09
N PHE A 20 4.95 3.34 4.79
CA PHE A 20 3.77 3.05 5.62
C PHE A 20 4.16 2.72 7.07
N MET A 21 5.17 1.88 7.28
CA MET A 21 5.69 1.57 8.62
C MET A 21 6.18 2.83 9.36
N LEU A 22 6.93 3.70 8.67
CA LEU A 22 7.46 4.94 9.27
C LEU A 22 6.34 5.90 9.67
N LEU A 23 5.36 6.11 8.78
CA LEU A 23 4.21 6.98 9.05
C LEU A 23 3.34 6.39 10.17
N TRP A 24 3.15 5.07 10.19
CA TRP A 24 2.45 4.39 11.28
C TRP A 24 3.12 4.61 12.64
N GLY A 25 4.45 4.67 12.67
CA GLY A 25 5.21 4.96 13.90
C GLY A 25 4.91 6.32 14.52
N VAL A 26 4.44 7.29 13.73
CA VAL A 26 4.00 8.62 14.18
C VAL A 26 2.53 8.61 14.57
N ILE A 27 1.70 7.90 13.81
CA ILE A 27 0.24 7.92 13.96
C ILE A 27 -0.24 7.00 15.09
N ALA A 28 0.34 5.81 15.24
CA ALA A 28 -0.12 4.78 16.18
C ALA A 28 -0.24 5.25 17.65
N PRO A 29 0.70 6.04 18.20
CA PRO A 29 0.59 6.54 19.57
C PRO A 29 -0.65 7.41 19.82
N ASP A 30 -1.05 8.22 18.83
CA ASP A 30 -2.21 9.12 18.96
C ASP A 30 -3.53 8.36 19.05
N PHE A 31 -3.58 7.15 18.51
CA PHE A 31 -4.73 6.25 18.56
C PHE A 31 -4.65 5.24 19.72
N GLY A 32 -3.59 5.28 20.54
CA GLY A 32 -3.39 4.32 21.64
C GLY A 32 -3.15 2.88 21.16
N ILE A 33 -2.70 2.70 19.91
CA ILE A 33 -2.45 1.39 19.30
C ILE A 33 -0.94 1.13 19.15
N GLU A 34 -0.58 -0.15 19.06
CA GLU A 34 0.83 -0.53 18.91
C GLU A 34 1.41 -0.16 17.54
N LYS A 35 2.73 0.11 17.54
CA LYS A 35 3.50 0.28 16.31
C LYS A 35 3.65 -1.07 15.61
N ILE A 36 3.59 -1.06 14.29
CA ILE A 36 3.77 -2.26 13.49
C ILE A 36 5.21 -2.39 12.99
N GLY A 37 5.68 -3.62 12.88
CA GLY A 37 6.94 -3.95 12.20
C GLY A 37 6.77 -4.03 10.68
N TYR A 38 7.91 -4.13 9.99
CA TYR A 38 7.97 -4.16 8.53
C TYR A 38 7.15 -5.30 7.87
N PRO A 39 7.12 -6.55 8.38
CA PRO A 39 6.28 -7.60 7.82
C PRO A 39 4.79 -7.26 7.86
N MET A 40 4.30 -6.69 8.97
CA MET A 40 2.90 -6.26 9.06
C MET A 40 2.61 -5.09 8.11
N ALA A 41 3.54 -4.14 7.96
CA ALA A 41 3.40 -3.07 6.99
C ALA A 41 3.34 -3.59 5.54
N MET A 42 4.11 -4.63 5.21
CA MET A 42 4.02 -5.31 3.89
C MET A 42 2.65 -5.95 3.68
N LEU A 43 2.14 -6.68 4.68
CA LEU A 43 0.81 -7.31 4.60
C LEU A 43 -0.29 -6.27 4.40
N ILE A 44 -0.28 -5.19 5.18
CA ILE A 44 -1.26 -4.10 5.05
C ILE A 44 -1.19 -3.46 3.66
N THR A 45 0.02 -3.25 3.14
CA THR A 45 0.20 -2.68 1.80
C THR A 45 -0.38 -3.59 0.71
N ILE A 46 -0.19 -4.91 0.81
CA ILE A 46 -0.81 -5.89 -0.11
C ILE A 46 -2.33 -5.86 0.02
N THR A 47 -2.86 -5.88 1.26
CA THR A 47 -4.29 -5.82 1.52
C THR A 47 -4.92 -4.57 0.90
N LEU A 48 -4.28 -3.40 1.06
CA LEU A 48 -4.72 -2.16 0.44
C LEU A 48 -4.73 -2.26 -1.09
N TRP A 49 -3.66 -2.79 -1.70
CA TRP A 49 -3.61 -2.98 -3.15
C TRP A 49 -4.74 -3.86 -3.68
N LEU A 50 -4.98 -4.99 -3.01
CA LEU A 50 -6.04 -5.92 -3.40
C LEU A 50 -7.45 -5.36 -3.17
N ALA A 51 -7.66 -4.60 -2.09
CA ALA A 51 -8.96 -3.99 -1.79
C ALA A 51 -9.25 -2.77 -2.68
N VAL A 52 -8.24 -1.94 -2.96
CA VAL A 52 -8.41 -0.68 -3.72
C VAL A 52 -8.53 -0.94 -5.21
N ALA A 53 -7.91 -1.99 -5.77
CA ALA A 53 -7.98 -2.24 -7.22
C ALA A 53 -9.43 -2.41 -7.75
N PRO A 54 -10.32 -3.21 -7.13
CA PRO A 54 -11.73 -3.28 -7.49
C PRO A 54 -12.48 -1.95 -7.27
N LEU A 55 -12.21 -1.25 -6.16
CA LEU A 55 -12.82 0.05 -5.85
C LEU A 55 -12.49 1.10 -6.91
N ALA A 56 -11.22 1.18 -7.31
CA ALA A 56 -10.76 2.08 -8.37
C ALA A 56 -11.34 1.72 -9.74
N ALA A 57 -11.53 0.43 -10.02
CA ALA A 57 -12.17 -0.03 -11.25
C ALA A 57 -13.66 0.35 -11.30
N ALA A 58 -14.40 0.17 -10.19
CA ALA A 58 -15.80 0.58 -10.08
C ALA A 58 -15.97 2.10 -10.23
N GLY A 59 -15.08 2.89 -9.62
CA GLY A 59 -15.10 4.36 -9.70
C GLY A 59 -14.80 4.94 -11.09
N ARG A 60 -14.18 4.18 -11.99
CA ARG A 60 -13.93 4.59 -13.40
C ARG A 60 -15.16 4.43 -14.29
N GLY A 61 -16.25 3.86 -13.80
CA GLY A 61 -17.51 3.71 -14.51
C GLY A 61 -18.32 5.01 -14.65
N LYS A 62 -17.71 6.12 -15.12
CA LYS A 62 -18.39 7.24 -15.81
C LYS A 62 -17.36 8.27 -16.33
N ARG A 63 -16.84 8.03 -17.52
CA ARG A 63 -16.38 9.10 -18.41
C ARG A 63 -17.03 8.79 -19.76
N GLU A 64 -18.26 9.28 -19.90
CA GLU A 64 -18.87 9.59 -21.19
C GLU A 64 -18.32 10.93 -21.68
#